data_AF-A0A7V8DG98-F1
#
_entry.id   AF-A0A7V8DG98-F1
#
_cell.length_a   1.000
_cell.length_b   1.000
_cell.length_c   1.000
_cell.angle_alpha   90.00
_cell.angle_beta   90.00
_cell.angle_gamma   90.00
#
_symmetry.space_group_name_H-M   'P 1'
#
loop_
_entity.id
_entity.type
_entity.pdbx_description
1 polymer ?
#
loop_
_entity_poly.entity_id
_entity_poly.type
_entity_poly.pdbx_seq_one_letter_code
_entity_poly.pdbx_strand_id
1 'polypeptide(L)'
;MASPDPPPSPAADSCPWLRSRLRRAWLALMWERTWRGTWPAVTLCGLFLAVGLLDLLPVLPPLGHATLLVVFALGLLVALLHAIHAIHLPTLATLIRRLEEGKGGHRPLSALSDPLATGSSDSFTLALWQAHRARMIALAHGLKPGWPRPGVLAQEPWGIRALVILLLVIGLAVTRGRGEEIRHRLARAVHPALPVSQGATVKVWITPPAYTKARPLLLTATGGTGDGIRDEGKASPVGVVPVGSTVLALVLGGRGLPVLAFNERRIPFVSLGDGSHRVETVIEASKDHENIRVVRNGNLLAQWTVTAVPDRVPQVDFTRPPDEAGRFQLRLAFNVADDYGLTALGALIERAHETPLELTLPLSEVRPRLVHTSALQDLTAHPWAGLLVTVRLFARDARGQTGLSEPMTVRLPKRVFTHQVARSIVEERRRMLTEPATFNDMLQRLDEIAAAPAAYDHDRVVFLGLRVARYLVSEDRSDAALTASRTLLWQVALRVEESNTTMVGQTMEEAGQILGAALARKADDTELEWLIERYRHAVGAYLSTLRPAPLLPLPKEWERQHTDLMAMIGQMQELAQAGAREAAGRLLTRVQALMHASELPQP
;
A
#
# COMPACT_ATOMS: atom_id res chain seq x y z
N MET A 1 -70.39 52.75 -23.86
CA MET A 1 -71.07 53.71 -24.75
C MET A 1 -70.12 54.88 -24.98
N ALA A 2 -69.44 54.87 -26.13
CA ALA A 2 -68.49 55.91 -26.51
C ALA A 2 -69.22 56.94 -27.39
N SER A 3 -69.20 58.21 -26.97
CA SER A 3 -69.62 59.32 -27.82
C SER A 3 -68.65 59.43 -29.01
N PRO A 4 -69.12 59.74 -30.23
CA PRO A 4 -68.22 59.96 -31.36
C PRO A 4 -67.41 61.24 -31.15
N ASP A 5 -66.09 61.15 -31.26
CA ASP A 5 -65.17 62.29 -31.25
C ASP A 5 -65.50 63.24 -32.43
N PRO A 6 -65.48 64.57 -32.22
CA PRO A 6 -65.58 65.52 -33.33
C PRO A 6 -64.33 65.43 -34.23
N PRO A 7 -64.43 65.77 -35.53
CA PRO A 7 -63.30 65.64 -36.46
C PRO A 7 -62.12 66.54 -36.08
N PRO A 8 -60.88 66.16 -36.41
CA PRO A 8 -59.69 66.92 -36.06
C PRO A 8 -59.68 68.28 -36.78
N SER A 9 -59.65 69.36 -36.00
CA SER A 9 -59.48 70.72 -36.53
C SER A 9 -58.09 70.88 -37.19
N PRO A 10 -57.99 71.43 -38.41
CA PRO A 10 -56.75 71.48 -39.22
C PRO A 10 -55.67 72.46 -38.70
N ALA A 11 -55.83 73.02 -37.50
CA ALA A 11 -54.90 73.99 -36.92
C ALA A 11 -53.71 73.36 -36.18
N ALA A 12 -53.80 72.08 -35.77
CA ALA A 12 -52.73 71.42 -35.01
C ALA A 12 -51.54 71.00 -35.89
N ASP A 13 -51.78 70.73 -37.18
CA ASP A 13 -50.76 70.22 -38.10
C ASP A 13 -49.91 71.33 -38.75
N SER A 14 -50.24 72.61 -38.62
CA SER A 14 -49.50 73.69 -39.31
C SER A 14 -48.46 74.43 -38.45
N CYS A 15 -48.37 74.15 -37.14
CA CYS A 15 -47.49 74.89 -36.21
C CYS A 15 -46.43 74.00 -35.52
N PRO A 16 -45.14 74.05 -35.92
CA PRO A 16 -44.08 73.17 -35.37
C PRO A 16 -43.76 73.43 -33.89
N TRP A 17 -43.89 74.66 -33.41
CA TRP A 17 -43.64 75.00 -32.00
C TRP A 17 -44.64 74.31 -31.06
N LEU A 18 -45.91 74.20 -31.46
CA LEU A 18 -46.98 73.58 -30.67
C LEU A 18 -46.78 72.07 -30.58
N ARG A 19 -46.41 71.41 -31.69
CA ARG A 19 -46.08 69.97 -31.69
C ARG A 19 -44.94 69.64 -30.73
N SER A 20 -43.89 70.47 -30.69
CA SER A 20 -42.76 70.28 -29.76
C SER A 20 -43.16 70.38 -28.28
N ARG A 21 -44.15 71.23 -27.96
CA ARG A 21 -44.63 71.42 -26.59
C ARG A 21 -45.61 70.32 -26.17
N LEU A 22 -46.48 69.90 -27.09
CA LEU A 22 -47.36 68.75 -26.89
C LEU A 22 -46.57 67.46 -26.70
N ARG A 23 -45.50 67.22 -27.48
CA ARG A 23 -44.59 66.07 -27.26
C ARG A 23 -43.93 66.09 -25.89
N ARG A 24 -43.51 67.26 -25.40
CA ARG A 24 -42.93 67.40 -24.05
C ARG A 24 -43.96 67.17 -22.95
N ALA A 25 -45.18 67.70 -23.11
CA ALA A 25 -46.28 67.45 -22.19
C ALA A 25 -46.68 65.96 -22.19
N TRP A 26 -46.65 65.31 -23.35
CA TRP A 26 -46.90 63.88 -23.50
C TRP A 26 -45.84 63.05 -22.79
N LEU A 27 -44.55 63.34 -23.01
CA LEU A 27 -43.45 62.66 -22.31
C LEU A 27 -43.53 62.84 -20.79
N ALA A 28 -43.85 64.05 -20.31
CA ALA A 28 -44.00 64.31 -18.89
C ALA A 28 -45.18 63.51 -18.27
N LEU A 29 -46.35 63.51 -18.92
CA LEU A 29 -47.52 62.76 -18.45
C LEU A 29 -47.34 61.25 -18.56
N MET A 30 -46.66 60.79 -19.62
CA MET A 30 -46.32 59.37 -19.75
C MET A 30 -45.34 58.93 -18.68
N TRP A 31 -44.29 59.72 -18.42
CA TRP A 31 -43.39 59.46 -17.30
C TRP A 31 -44.11 59.42 -15.96
N GLU A 32 -45.01 60.38 -15.68
CA GLU A 32 -45.80 60.38 -14.44
C GLU A 32 -46.66 59.12 -14.29
N ARG A 33 -47.32 58.69 -15.37
CA ARG A 33 -48.19 57.50 -15.37
C ARG A 33 -47.39 56.20 -15.29
N THR A 34 -46.32 56.08 -16.05
CA THR A 34 -45.45 54.89 -16.01
C THR A 34 -44.80 54.77 -14.64
N TRP A 35 -44.23 55.85 -14.10
CA TRP A 35 -43.66 55.86 -12.75
C TRP A 35 -44.68 55.54 -11.67
N ARG A 36 -45.91 56.07 -11.78
CA ARG A 36 -46.99 55.78 -10.82
C ARG A 36 -47.51 54.33 -10.93
N GLY A 37 -47.47 53.72 -12.11
CA GLY A 37 -47.83 52.32 -12.28
C GLY A 37 -46.74 51.36 -11.82
N THR A 38 -45.47 51.67 -12.10
CA THR A 38 -44.34 50.72 -11.92
C THR A 38 -43.70 50.77 -10.53
N TRP A 39 -43.92 51.81 -9.73
CA TRP A 39 -43.28 51.91 -8.42
C TRP A 39 -43.53 50.73 -7.46
N PRO A 40 -44.71 50.06 -7.42
CA PRO A 40 -44.90 48.89 -6.56
C PRO A 40 -44.03 47.71 -7.00
N ALA A 41 -43.86 47.53 -8.32
CA ALA A 41 -42.97 46.51 -8.86
C ALA A 41 -41.49 46.83 -8.55
N VAL A 42 -41.08 48.09 -8.73
CA VAL A 42 -39.71 48.54 -8.42
C VAL A 42 -39.39 48.38 -6.93
N THR A 43 -40.33 48.71 -6.05
CA THR A 43 -40.15 48.53 -4.60
C THR A 43 -40.09 47.07 -4.20
N LEU A 44 -40.91 46.20 -4.77
CA LEU A 44 -40.87 44.77 -4.50
C LEU A 44 -39.58 44.12 -5.00
N CYS A 45 -39.11 44.49 -6.20
CA CYS A 45 -37.79 44.08 -6.70
C CYS A 45 -36.66 44.56 -5.78
N GLY A 46 -36.71 45.83 -5.36
CA GLY A 46 -35.74 46.40 -4.43
C GLY A 46 -35.73 45.68 -3.07
N LEU A 47 -36.91 45.31 -2.57
CA LEU A 47 -37.05 44.53 -1.33
C LEU A 47 -36.44 43.14 -1.49
N PHE A 48 -36.75 42.43 -2.58
CA PHE A 48 -36.17 41.10 -2.86
C PHE A 48 -34.64 41.17 -2.93
N LEU A 49 -34.10 42.16 -3.65
CA LEU A 49 -32.66 42.41 -3.70
C LEU A 49 -32.09 42.68 -2.32
N ALA A 50 -32.72 43.53 -1.51
CA ALA A 50 -32.26 43.84 -0.16
C ALA A 50 -32.22 42.59 0.74
N VAL A 51 -33.27 41.77 0.72
CA VAL A 51 -33.31 40.52 1.50
C VAL A 51 -32.27 39.52 0.98
N GLY A 52 -32.03 39.47 -0.33
CA GLY A 52 -30.97 38.67 -0.95
C GLY A 52 -29.56 39.12 -0.54
N LEU A 53 -29.27 40.43 -0.55
CA LEU A 53 -27.97 40.96 -0.12
C LEU A 53 -27.71 40.75 1.38
N LEU A 54 -28.76 40.81 2.20
CA LEU A 54 -28.68 40.53 3.64
C LEU A 54 -28.57 39.03 3.96
N ASP A 55 -28.64 38.15 2.96
CA ASP A 55 -28.50 36.70 3.09
C ASP A 55 -29.54 36.06 4.02
N LEU A 56 -30.76 36.63 4.06
CA LEU A 56 -31.83 36.20 4.96
C LEU A 56 -32.57 34.95 4.46
N LEU A 57 -32.65 34.76 3.15
CA LEU A 57 -33.36 33.63 2.52
C LEU A 57 -32.72 32.26 2.85
N PRO A 58 -31.39 32.08 2.76
CA PRO A 58 -30.74 30.80 3.07
C PRO A 58 -30.81 30.36 4.53
N VAL A 59 -31.20 31.24 5.47
CA VAL A 59 -31.40 30.89 6.89
C VAL A 59 -32.71 30.12 7.09
N LEU A 60 -33.68 30.28 6.18
CA LEU A 60 -34.97 29.59 6.25
C LEU A 60 -34.83 28.10 5.85
N PRO A 61 -35.68 27.21 6.40
CA PRO A 61 -35.81 25.85 5.91
C PRO A 61 -36.07 25.82 4.39
N PRO A 62 -35.66 24.78 3.64
CA PRO A 62 -35.76 24.74 2.17
C PRO A 62 -37.18 24.99 1.63
N LEU A 63 -38.20 24.48 2.33
CA LEU A 63 -39.59 24.72 1.97
C LEU A 63 -40.00 26.19 2.22
N GLY A 64 -39.54 26.79 3.33
CA GLY A 64 -39.80 28.19 3.65
C GLY A 64 -39.16 29.16 2.64
N HIS A 65 -37.94 28.86 2.19
CA HIS A 65 -37.28 29.60 1.10
C HIS A 65 -38.08 29.48 -0.20
N ALA A 66 -38.48 28.26 -0.60
CA ALA A 66 -39.27 28.05 -1.81
C ALA A 66 -40.62 28.79 -1.75
N THR A 67 -41.35 28.73 -0.63
CA THR A 67 -42.64 29.43 -0.47
C THR A 67 -42.47 30.94 -0.57
N LEU A 68 -41.43 31.51 0.05
CA LEU A 68 -41.19 32.94 0.02
C LEU A 68 -40.87 33.43 -1.40
N LEU A 69 -40.11 32.64 -2.16
CA LEU A 69 -39.79 32.94 -3.57
C LEU A 69 -41.05 32.95 -4.43
N VAL A 70 -41.95 31.98 -4.23
CA VAL A 70 -43.27 31.96 -4.91
C VAL A 70 -44.10 33.18 -4.56
N VAL A 71 -44.13 33.60 -3.29
CA VAL A 71 -44.85 34.82 -2.86
C VAL A 71 -44.28 36.07 -3.52
N PHE A 72 -42.97 36.22 -3.58
CA PHE A 72 -42.33 37.35 -4.29
C PHE A 72 -42.64 37.34 -5.79
N ALA A 73 -42.57 36.17 -6.43
CA ALA A 73 -42.88 36.02 -7.85
C ALA A 73 -44.34 36.38 -8.17
N LEU A 74 -45.29 35.89 -7.35
CA LEU A 74 -46.71 36.19 -7.51
C LEU A 74 -47.00 37.68 -7.24
N GLY A 75 -46.40 38.25 -6.19
CA GLY A 75 -46.51 39.69 -5.90
C GLY A 75 -45.98 40.56 -7.03
N LEU A 76 -44.86 40.17 -7.64
CA LEU A 76 -44.28 40.87 -8.78
C LEU A 76 -45.18 40.80 -10.01
N LEU A 77 -45.76 39.62 -10.28
CA LEU A 77 -46.72 39.43 -11.36
C LEU A 77 -47.94 40.33 -11.18
N VAL A 78 -48.54 40.36 -9.99
CA VAL A 78 -49.70 41.23 -9.69
C VAL A 78 -49.33 42.71 -9.84
N ALA A 79 -48.18 43.13 -9.33
CA ALA A 79 -47.71 44.51 -9.46
C ALA A 79 -47.47 44.91 -10.92
N LEU A 80 -46.92 44.01 -11.74
CA LEU A 80 -46.69 44.25 -13.17
C LEU A 80 -48.01 44.32 -13.96
N LEU A 81 -48.95 43.41 -13.66
CA LEU A 81 -50.29 43.45 -14.26
C LEU A 81 -51.02 44.74 -13.90
N HIS A 82 -50.95 45.18 -12.63
CA HIS A 82 -51.51 46.45 -12.21
C HIS A 82 -50.87 47.63 -12.95
N ALA A 83 -49.55 47.62 -13.12
CA ALA A 83 -48.83 48.66 -13.86
C ALA A 83 -49.31 48.74 -15.32
N ILE A 84 -49.45 47.60 -16.01
CA ILE A 84 -49.93 47.54 -17.40
C ILE A 84 -51.35 48.11 -17.51
N HIS A 85 -52.24 47.77 -16.57
CA HIS A 85 -53.62 48.28 -16.57
C HIS A 85 -53.72 49.76 -16.21
N ALA A 86 -52.83 50.28 -15.35
CA ALA A 86 -52.84 51.67 -14.93
C ALA A 86 -52.28 52.64 -15.98
N ILE A 87 -51.48 52.15 -16.95
CA ILE A 87 -50.87 52.97 -18.00
C ILE A 87 -51.83 53.11 -19.18
N HIS A 88 -52.65 54.16 -19.15
CA HIS A 88 -53.46 54.58 -20.30
C HIS A 88 -52.76 55.67 -21.10
N LEU A 89 -52.88 55.67 -22.44
CA LEU A 89 -52.35 56.75 -23.28
C LEU A 89 -53.06 58.09 -22.97
N PRO A 90 -52.34 59.22 -22.95
CA PRO A 90 -52.93 60.52 -22.68
C PRO A 90 -53.61 61.02 -23.96
N THR A 91 -54.89 61.39 -23.86
CA THR A 91 -55.64 61.97 -24.97
C THR A 91 -55.20 63.40 -25.24
N LEU A 92 -55.40 63.90 -26.46
CA LEU A 92 -55.05 65.27 -26.85
C LEU A 92 -55.63 66.32 -25.88
N ALA A 93 -56.86 66.11 -25.42
CA ALA A 93 -57.51 66.96 -24.42
C ALA A 93 -56.74 67.04 -23.10
N THR A 94 -56.17 65.91 -22.61
CA THR A 94 -55.35 65.90 -21.39
C THR A 94 -54.01 66.61 -21.56
N LEU A 95 -53.42 66.56 -22.76
CA LEU A 95 -52.18 67.27 -23.10
C LEU A 95 -52.41 68.79 -23.15
N ILE A 96 -53.49 69.22 -23.80
CA ILE A 96 -53.89 70.63 -23.90
C ILE A 96 -54.17 71.17 -22.49
N ARG A 97 -54.97 70.45 -21.70
CA ARG A 97 -55.29 70.86 -20.33
C ARG A 97 -54.04 71.00 -19.46
N ARG A 98 -53.08 70.08 -19.56
CA ARG A 98 -51.81 70.15 -18.82
C ARG A 98 -50.93 71.32 -19.25
N LEU A 99 -50.99 71.72 -20.53
CA LEU A 99 -50.24 72.86 -21.04
C LEU A 99 -50.85 74.19 -20.58
N GLU A 100 -52.16 74.23 -20.34
CA GLU A 100 -52.91 75.39 -19.84
C GLU A 100 -52.87 75.54 -18.31
N GLU A 101 -52.71 74.44 -17.54
CA GLU A 101 -52.59 74.48 -16.07
C GLU A 101 -51.29 75.14 -15.54
N GLY A 102 -50.32 75.45 -16.41
CA GLY A 102 -48.97 75.85 -16.03
C GLY A 102 -48.80 77.31 -15.53
N LYS A 103 -49.50 78.29 -16.14
CA LYS A 103 -49.44 79.72 -15.77
C LYS A 103 -50.65 80.52 -16.28
N GLY A 104 -51.39 81.15 -15.36
CA GLY A 104 -52.51 82.07 -15.64
C GLY A 104 -53.79 81.32 -16.02
N GLY A 105 -54.87 81.48 -15.27
CA GLY A 105 -56.12 80.68 -15.36
C GLY A 105 -56.93 80.79 -16.67
N HIS A 106 -56.31 81.18 -17.77
CA HIS A 106 -56.91 81.29 -19.09
C HIS A 106 -56.64 80.01 -19.91
N ARG A 107 -57.60 79.62 -20.77
CA ARG A 107 -57.54 78.40 -21.60
C ARG A 107 -57.41 78.74 -23.11
N PRO A 108 -56.26 79.26 -23.56
CA PRO A 108 -56.11 79.82 -24.91
C PRO A 108 -56.15 78.79 -26.04
N LEU A 109 -55.73 77.55 -25.82
CA LEU A 109 -55.80 76.49 -26.83
C LEU A 109 -57.22 75.93 -26.91
N SER A 110 -57.88 75.75 -25.77
CA SER A 110 -59.28 75.31 -25.72
C SER A 110 -60.23 76.34 -26.36
N ALA A 111 -59.98 77.64 -26.16
CA ALA A 111 -60.78 78.71 -26.78
C ALA A 111 -60.57 78.85 -28.29
N LEU A 112 -59.38 78.51 -28.81
CA LEU A 112 -59.10 78.52 -30.24
C LEU A 112 -59.78 77.38 -31.00
N SER A 113 -60.14 76.29 -30.31
CA SER A 113 -60.94 75.19 -30.85
C SER A 113 -62.46 75.42 -30.79
N ASP A 114 -62.92 76.50 -30.16
CA ASP A 114 -64.35 76.80 -30.03
C ASP A 114 -64.91 77.35 -31.35
N PRO A 115 -65.97 76.75 -31.93
CA PRO A 115 -66.61 77.30 -33.13
C PRO A 115 -67.40 78.57 -32.80
N LEU A 116 -67.55 79.45 -33.79
CA LEU A 116 -68.45 80.60 -33.66
C LEU A 116 -69.91 80.11 -33.64
N ALA A 117 -70.67 80.46 -32.60
CA ALA A 117 -72.01 79.92 -32.36
C ALA A 117 -73.10 80.41 -33.32
N THR A 118 -72.91 81.55 -33.99
CA THR A 118 -73.91 82.20 -34.87
C THR A 118 -73.29 82.64 -36.19
N GLY A 119 -74.04 82.48 -37.28
CA GLY A 119 -73.57 82.54 -38.68
C GLY A 119 -72.73 83.77 -39.07
N SER A 120 -71.79 83.53 -39.96
CA SER A 120 -70.68 84.41 -40.39
C SER A 120 -71.08 85.62 -41.25
N SER A 121 -72.28 86.17 -41.09
CA SER A 121 -72.81 87.24 -41.95
C SER A 121 -72.58 88.66 -41.43
N ASP A 122 -72.25 88.85 -40.16
CA ASP A 122 -71.98 90.16 -39.56
C ASP A 122 -70.47 90.47 -39.49
N SER A 123 -70.05 91.58 -40.12
CA SER A 123 -68.64 92.00 -40.21
C SER A 123 -68.07 92.42 -38.85
N PHE A 124 -68.89 92.99 -37.96
CA PHE A 124 -68.46 93.41 -36.63
C PHE A 124 -68.16 92.21 -35.72
N THR A 125 -69.06 91.22 -35.70
CA THR A 125 -68.87 89.96 -34.96
C THR A 125 -67.61 89.21 -35.43
N LEU A 126 -67.35 89.18 -36.74
CA LEU A 126 -66.13 88.60 -37.30
C LEU A 126 -64.86 89.35 -36.86
N ALA A 127 -64.89 90.69 -36.84
CA ALA A 127 -63.76 91.51 -36.40
C ALA A 127 -63.44 91.28 -34.91
N LEU A 128 -64.46 91.19 -34.05
CA LEU A 128 -64.27 90.90 -32.63
C LEU A 128 -63.74 89.48 -32.39
N TRP A 129 -64.24 88.49 -33.15
CA TRP A 129 -63.75 87.11 -33.11
C TRP A 129 -62.28 87.01 -33.57
N GLN A 130 -61.91 87.71 -34.64
CA GLN A 130 -60.51 87.77 -35.09
C GLN A 130 -59.61 88.43 -34.04
N ALA A 131 -60.04 89.53 -33.41
CA ALA A 131 -59.32 90.17 -32.32
C ALA A 131 -59.19 89.29 -31.07
N HIS A 132 -60.20 88.46 -30.77
CA HIS A 132 -60.16 87.47 -29.70
C HIS A 132 -59.17 86.34 -30.05
N ARG A 133 -59.25 85.77 -31.26
CA ARG A 133 -58.31 84.73 -31.73
C ARG A 133 -56.86 85.23 -31.72
N ALA A 134 -56.59 86.46 -32.17
CA ALA A 134 -55.25 87.05 -32.13
C ALA A 134 -54.70 87.15 -30.70
N ARG A 135 -55.55 87.57 -29.74
CA ARG A 135 -55.20 87.59 -28.31
C ARG A 135 -54.91 86.17 -27.77
N MET A 136 -55.72 85.18 -28.13
CA MET A 136 -55.52 83.80 -27.66
C MET A 136 -54.28 83.15 -28.30
N ILE A 137 -53.93 83.46 -29.54
CA ILE A 137 -52.69 83.01 -30.18
C ILE A 137 -51.46 83.60 -29.47
N ALA A 138 -51.50 84.89 -29.12
CA ALA A 138 -50.42 85.54 -28.38
C ALA A 138 -50.21 84.91 -26.99
N LEU A 139 -51.31 84.60 -26.28
CA LEU A 139 -51.25 83.88 -25.01
C LEU A 139 -50.76 82.43 -25.17
N ALA A 140 -51.16 81.74 -26.25
CA ALA A 140 -50.72 80.37 -26.53
C ALA A 140 -49.20 80.27 -26.77
N HIS A 141 -48.57 81.29 -27.36
CA HIS A 141 -47.11 81.33 -27.55
C HIS A 141 -46.36 81.38 -26.21
N GLY A 142 -46.97 81.90 -25.15
CA GLY A 142 -46.40 81.96 -23.80
C GLY A 142 -46.47 80.64 -23.01
N LEU A 143 -47.26 79.65 -23.46
CA LEU A 143 -47.48 78.42 -22.71
C LEU A 143 -46.22 77.55 -22.64
N LYS A 144 -45.75 77.23 -21.43
CA LYS A 144 -44.60 76.34 -21.22
C LYS A 144 -45.07 75.00 -20.66
N PRO A 145 -44.59 73.86 -21.17
CA PRO A 145 -44.87 72.57 -20.55
C PRO A 145 -44.28 72.55 -19.14
N GLY A 146 -45.11 72.23 -18.14
CA GLY A 146 -44.67 72.10 -16.76
C GLY A 146 -43.77 70.87 -16.55
N TRP A 147 -42.96 70.91 -15.50
CA TRP A 147 -42.13 69.77 -15.09
C TRP A 147 -42.99 68.56 -14.70
N PRO A 148 -42.48 67.33 -14.88
CA PRO A 148 -43.16 66.13 -14.40
C PRO A 148 -43.28 66.18 -12.86
N ARG A 149 -44.45 65.82 -12.36
CA ARG A 149 -44.82 65.73 -10.94
C ARG A 149 -45.01 64.26 -10.58
N PRO A 150 -43.99 63.59 -10.01
CA PRO A 150 -44.05 62.15 -9.72
C PRO A 150 -45.27 61.76 -8.88
N GLY A 151 -45.71 62.64 -7.96
CA GLY A 151 -46.98 62.52 -7.25
C GLY A 151 -47.12 61.29 -6.35
N VAL A 152 -46.05 60.51 -6.18
CA VAL A 152 -46.10 59.23 -5.46
C VAL A 152 -45.99 59.38 -3.94
N LEU A 153 -45.46 60.51 -3.46
CA LEU A 153 -45.42 60.83 -2.02
C LEU A 153 -46.83 60.92 -1.41
N ALA A 154 -47.84 61.31 -2.19
CA ALA A 154 -49.23 61.38 -1.72
C ALA A 154 -49.93 60.01 -1.65
N GLN A 155 -49.35 58.98 -2.29
CA GLN A 155 -49.94 57.63 -2.39
C GLN A 155 -49.26 56.63 -1.43
N GLU A 156 -48.24 57.06 -0.69
CA GLU A 156 -47.45 56.20 0.16
C GLU A 156 -47.33 56.76 1.59
N PRO A 157 -48.35 56.55 2.43
CA PRO A 157 -48.36 57.08 3.80
C PRO A 157 -47.31 56.43 4.72
N TRP A 158 -46.85 55.22 4.40
CA TRP A 158 -45.94 54.43 5.27
C TRP A 158 -44.45 54.49 4.91
N GLY A 159 -44.07 55.17 3.82
CA GLY A 159 -42.65 55.38 3.47
C GLY A 159 -41.83 54.09 3.22
N ILE A 160 -42.46 53.00 2.80
CA ILE A 160 -41.84 51.69 2.50
C ILE A 160 -40.65 51.83 1.54
N ARG A 161 -40.69 52.76 0.59
CA ARG A 161 -39.58 53.07 -0.33
C ARG A 161 -38.31 53.46 0.38
N ALA A 162 -38.41 54.35 1.37
CA ALA A 162 -37.26 54.81 2.12
C ALA A 162 -36.62 53.65 2.90
N LEU A 163 -37.45 52.77 3.46
CA LEU A 163 -36.99 51.55 4.14
C LEU A 163 -36.27 50.60 3.17
N VAL A 164 -36.83 50.36 1.98
CA VAL A 164 -36.18 49.49 0.96
C VAL A 164 -34.83 50.06 0.52
N ILE A 165 -34.75 51.37 0.27
CA ILE A 165 -33.49 52.03 -0.10
C ILE A 165 -32.47 51.90 1.04
N LEU A 166 -32.90 52.12 2.29
CA LEU A 166 -32.03 51.96 3.46
C LEU A 166 -31.51 50.52 3.58
N LEU A 167 -32.37 49.51 3.45
CA LEU A 167 -31.97 48.10 3.50
C LEU A 167 -31.01 47.73 2.36
N LEU A 168 -31.20 48.30 1.17
CA LEU A 168 -30.30 48.08 0.03
C LEU A 168 -28.92 48.69 0.27
N VAL A 169 -28.85 49.89 0.86
CA VAL A 169 -27.58 50.52 1.29
C VAL A 169 -26.89 49.68 2.36
N ILE A 170 -27.63 49.21 3.37
CA ILE A 170 -27.10 48.33 4.42
C ILE A 170 -26.57 47.03 3.81
N GLY A 171 -27.35 46.38 2.93
CA GLY A 171 -26.93 45.17 2.24
C GLY A 171 -25.64 45.36 1.44
N LEU A 172 -25.53 46.47 0.70
CA LEU A 172 -24.33 46.80 -0.06
C LEU A 172 -23.11 47.05 0.84
N ALA A 173 -23.31 47.73 1.97
CA ALA A 173 -22.28 47.97 2.98
C ALA A 173 -21.79 46.67 3.64
N VAL A 174 -22.71 45.75 3.97
CA VAL A 174 -22.39 44.42 4.51
C VAL A 174 -21.55 43.61 3.53
N THR A 175 -21.84 43.70 2.22
CA THR A 175 -21.02 43.05 1.17
C THR A 175 -19.67 43.73 0.90
N ARG A 176 -19.36 44.84 1.60
CA ARG A 176 -18.15 45.67 1.43
C ARG A 176 -17.87 46.06 -0.03
N GLY A 177 -18.91 46.16 -0.86
CA GLY A 177 -18.79 46.47 -2.28
C GLY A 177 -18.07 45.42 -3.14
N ARG A 178 -17.82 44.19 -2.67
CA ARG A 178 -17.19 43.14 -3.47
C ARG A 178 -18.21 42.54 -4.43
N GLY A 179 -18.03 42.75 -5.74
CA GLY A 179 -18.95 42.26 -6.78
C GLY A 179 -19.21 40.75 -6.76
N GLU A 180 -18.19 39.96 -6.41
CA GLU A 180 -18.32 38.50 -6.28
C GLU A 180 -19.26 38.08 -5.16
N GLU A 181 -19.17 38.72 -3.99
CA GLU A 181 -20.02 38.42 -2.84
C GLU A 181 -21.50 38.77 -3.14
N ILE A 182 -21.72 39.89 -3.83
CA ILE A 182 -23.06 40.31 -4.29
C ILE A 182 -23.64 39.27 -5.25
N ARG A 183 -22.83 38.79 -6.21
CA ARG A 183 -23.24 37.75 -7.18
C ARG A 183 -23.59 36.45 -6.47
N HIS A 184 -22.76 35.98 -5.53
CA HIS A 184 -23.00 34.74 -4.79
C HIS A 184 -24.25 34.80 -3.91
N ARG A 185 -24.50 35.91 -3.22
CA ARG A 185 -25.69 36.08 -2.37
C ARG A 185 -26.98 36.12 -3.18
N LEU A 186 -26.99 36.85 -4.29
CA LEU A 186 -28.13 36.91 -5.20
C LEU A 186 -28.40 35.55 -5.87
N ALA A 187 -27.35 34.83 -6.28
CA ALA A 187 -27.50 33.48 -6.83
C ALA A 187 -28.12 32.53 -5.79
N ARG A 188 -27.65 32.56 -4.54
CA ARG A 188 -28.24 31.76 -3.45
C ARG A 188 -29.70 32.14 -3.15
N ALA A 189 -30.07 33.42 -3.28
CA ALA A 189 -31.44 33.87 -3.03
C ALA A 189 -32.46 33.26 -4.01
N VAL A 190 -32.06 32.94 -5.24
CA VAL A 190 -32.95 32.39 -6.28
C VAL A 190 -32.95 30.85 -6.30
N HIS A 191 -31.97 30.19 -5.67
CA HIS A 191 -31.84 28.73 -5.65
C HIS A 191 -32.17 28.13 -4.27
N PRO A 192 -33.41 27.68 -4.01
CA PRO A 192 -33.72 26.97 -2.78
C PRO A 192 -32.98 25.62 -2.73
N ALA A 193 -32.32 25.34 -1.60
CA ALA A 193 -31.60 24.09 -1.36
C ALA A 193 -32.57 22.94 -1.04
N LEU A 194 -33.45 22.61 -2.00
CA LEU A 194 -34.33 21.45 -1.90
C LEU A 194 -33.49 20.17 -1.69
N PRO A 195 -33.92 19.25 -0.82
CA PRO A 195 -33.20 18.00 -0.58
C PRO A 195 -33.30 17.09 -1.81
N VAL A 196 -32.47 17.34 -2.80
CA VAL A 196 -32.09 16.33 -3.80
C VAL A 196 -30.94 15.56 -3.17
N SER A 197 -31.15 14.26 -2.94
CA SER A 197 -30.10 13.33 -2.54
C SER A 197 -28.96 13.40 -3.54
N GLN A 198 -27.93 14.21 -3.26
CA GLN A 198 -26.67 14.11 -3.96
C GLN A 198 -26.05 12.77 -3.53
N GLY A 199 -25.94 11.85 -4.48
CA GLY A 199 -25.44 10.52 -4.18
C GLY A 199 -24.06 10.58 -3.53
N ALA A 200 -23.93 9.93 -2.37
CA ALA A 200 -22.65 9.81 -1.70
C ALA A 200 -21.93 8.59 -2.27
N THR A 201 -20.70 8.78 -2.76
CA THR A 201 -19.86 7.67 -3.20
C THR A 201 -18.97 7.24 -2.04
N VAL A 202 -19.05 5.97 -1.67
CA VAL A 202 -18.22 5.33 -0.65
C VAL A 202 -17.17 4.48 -1.35
N LYS A 203 -15.89 4.73 -1.07
CA LYS A 203 -14.76 3.90 -1.48
C LYS A 203 -14.08 3.34 -0.24
N VAL A 204 -13.89 2.04 -0.17
CA VAL A 204 -13.19 1.37 0.94
C VAL A 204 -12.04 0.55 0.36
N TRP A 205 -10.82 0.87 0.79
CA TRP A 205 -9.65 0.06 0.52
C TRP A 205 -9.37 -0.83 1.72
N ILE A 206 -9.14 -2.11 1.47
CA ILE A 206 -8.66 -3.07 2.45
C ILE A 206 -7.26 -3.48 1.99
N THR A 207 -6.25 -3.07 2.74
CA THR A 207 -4.84 -3.33 2.43
C THR A 207 -4.30 -4.39 3.39
N PRO A 208 -4.02 -5.61 2.90
CA PRO A 208 -3.41 -6.65 3.72
C PRO A 208 -2.02 -6.28 4.24
N PRO A 209 -1.58 -6.86 5.35
CA PRO A 209 -0.22 -6.64 5.86
C PRO A 209 0.85 -7.02 4.83
N ALA A 210 1.97 -6.30 4.83
CA ALA A 210 3.03 -6.49 3.84
C ALA A 210 3.61 -7.92 3.78
N TYR A 211 3.62 -8.64 4.91
CA TYR A 211 4.13 -10.01 4.98
C TYR A 211 3.32 -10.98 4.10
N THR A 212 2.02 -10.71 3.90
CA THR A 212 1.11 -11.57 3.12
C THR A 212 1.29 -11.47 1.61
N LYS A 213 1.90 -10.37 1.12
CA LYS A 213 1.99 -10.01 -0.31
C LYS A 213 0.65 -10.00 -1.08
N ALA A 214 -0.48 -9.96 -0.37
CA ALA A 214 -1.78 -9.91 -0.99
C ALA A 214 -2.07 -8.50 -1.58
N ARG A 215 -2.83 -8.46 -2.67
CA ARG A 215 -3.19 -7.19 -3.34
C ARG A 215 -4.25 -6.44 -2.52
N PRO A 216 -4.20 -5.10 -2.44
CA PRO A 216 -5.26 -4.32 -1.82
C PRO A 216 -6.60 -4.54 -2.54
N LEU A 217 -7.68 -4.68 -1.77
CA LEU A 217 -9.05 -4.77 -2.30
C LEU A 217 -9.71 -3.40 -2.27
N LEU A 218 -10.28 -2.97 -3.40
CA LEU A 218 -11.10 -1.76 -3.49
C LEU A 218 -12.57 -2.14 -3.59
N LEU A 219 -13.35 -1.66 -2.63
CA LEU A 219 -14.81 -1.77 -2.60
C LEU A 219 -15.39 -0.40 -2.89
N THR A 220 -16.33 -0.31 -3.81
CA THR A 220 -16.99 0.96 -4.16
C THR A 220 -18.50 0.78 -4.09
N ALA A 221 -19.19 1.77 -3.52
CA ALA A 221 -20.64 1.85 -3.50
C ALA A 221 -21.07 3.29 -3.81
N THR A 222 -22.11 3.46 -4.62
CA THR A 222 -22.63 4.78 -5.03
C THR A 222 -24.07 4.91 -4.52
N GLY A 223 -24.33 5.90 -3.67
CA GLY A 223 -25.65 6.13 -3.09
C GLY A 223 -26.60 6.74 -4.12
N GLY A 224 -27.41 5.92 -4.78
CA GLY A 224 -28.45 6.38 -5.72
C GLY A 224 -28.65 5.36 -6.83
N THR A 225 -29.63 4.47 -6.65
CA THR A 225 -30.17 3.56 -7.67
C THR A 225 -29.13 2.98 -8.65
N GLY A 226 -28.51 1.86 -8.28
CA GLY A 226 -27.71 1.06 -9.20
C GLY A 226 -26.55 0.34 -8.53
N ASP A 227 -26.70 -0.97 -8.37
CA ASP A 227 -25.67 -2.00 -8.11
C ASP A 227 -25.14 -2.18 -6.67
N GLY A 228 -25.39 -1.26 -5.74
CA GLY A 228 -24.98 -1.41 -4.32
C GLY A 228 -26.07 -1.88 -3.35
N ILE A 229 -27.33 -1.93 -3.79
CA ILE A 229 -28.48 -2.39 -3.01
C ILE A 229 -29.14 -3.51 -3.83
N ARG A 230 -28.52 -4.70 -3.86
CA ARG A 230 -29.23 -5.92 -4.21
C ARG A 230 -29.72 -6.54 -2.90
N ASP A 231 -31.04 -6.58 -2.79
CA ASP A 231 -31.84 -7.11 -1.70
C ASP A 231 -31.70 -6.43 -0.32
N GLU A 232 -32.86 -6.15 0.24
CA GLU A 232 -33.06 -5.86 1.64
C GLU A 232 -32.29 -6.88 2.51
N GLY A 233 -31.18 -6.43 3.12
CA GLY A 233 -30.52 -7.12 4.23
C GLY A 233 -29.34 -8.05 3.92
N LYS A 234 -28.94 -8.28 2.65
CA LYS A 234 -27.77 -9.14 2.35
C LYS A 234 -26.53 -8.33 1.97
N ALA A 235 -25.56 -8.32 2.88
CA ALA A 235 -24.25 -7.72 2.66
C ALA A 235 -23.49 -8.41 1.52
N SER A 236 -22.80 -7.64 0.69
CA SER A 236 -21.93 -8.19 -0.35
C SER A 236 -20.71 -8.86 0.29
N PRO A 237 -20.47 -10.17 0.07
CA PRO A 237 -19.32 -10.87 0.62
C PRO A 237 -18.04 -10.44 -0.10
N VAL A 238 -17.02 -10.03 0.67
CA VAL A 238 -15.74 -9.53 0.15
C VAL A 238 -14.64 -10.61 0.14
N GLY A 239 -14.94 -11.80 0.67
CA GLY A 239 -13.99 -12.90 0.77
C GLY A 239 -13.17 -12.89 2.06
N VAL A 240 -12.06 -13.63 2.04
CA VAL A 240 -11.17 -13.84 3.20
C VAL A 240 -10.06 -12.79 3.19
N VAL A 241 -9.84 -12.14 4.34
CA VAL A 241 -8.83 -11.10 4.53
C VAL A 241 -7.96 -11.44 5.74
N PRO A 242 -6.63 -11.26 5.70
CA PRO A 242 -5.76 -11.51 6.85
C PRO A 242 -6.04 -10.55 8.01
N VAL A 243 -5.96 -11.04 9.24
CA VAL A 243 -5.98 -10.20 10.45
C VAL A 243 -4.83 -9.18 10.40
N GLY A 244 -5.09 -7.95 10.84
CA GLY A 244 -4.15 -6.83 10.79
C GLY A 244 -4.21 -6.04 9.48
N SER A 245 -5.14 -6.36 8.57
CA SER A 245 -5.36 -5.57 7.35
C SER A 245 -5.88 -4.17 7.69
N THR A 246 -5.34 -3.16 7.03
CA THR A 246 -5.76 -1.76 7.22
C THR A 246 -6.95 -1.45 6.31
N VAL A 247 -8.02 -0.91 6.90
CA VAL A 247 -9.22 -0.45 6.20
C VAL A 247 -9.21 1.06 6.12
N LEU A 248 -9.18 1.58 4.90
CA LEU A 248 -9.29 2.99 4.60
C LEU A 248 -10.63 3.24 3.91
N ALA A 249 -11.55 3.95 4.56
CA ALA A 249 -12.81 4.33 3.95
C ALA A 249 -12.84 5.84 3.64
N LEU A 250 -13.30 6.17 2.44
CA LEU A 250 -13.46 7.51 1.91
C LEU A 250 -14.91 7.69 1.46
N VAL A 251 -15.57 8.70 1.99
CA VAL A 251 -16.91 9.10 1.54
C VAL A 251 -16.79 10.44 0.83
N LEU A 252 -17.27 10.49 -0.41
CA LEU A 252 -17.25 11.67 -1.28
C LEU A 252 -18.67 12.18 -1.46
N GLY A 253 -18.89 13.46 -1.16
CA GLY A 253 -20.16 14.15 -1.36
C GLY A 253 -21.18 13.92 -0.24
N GLY A 254 -22.26 14.71 -0.29
CA GLY A 254 -23.34 14.75 0.69
C GLY A 254 -23.02 15.55 1.96
N ARG A 255 -24.06 15.89 2.74
CA ARG A 255 -23.94 16.70 3.98
C ARG A 255 -24.05 15.82 5.23
N GLY A 256 -23.22 16.10 6.23
CA GLY A 256 -23.20 15.41 7.52
C GLY A 256 -22.03 14.40 7.66
N LEU A 257 -21.55 14.25 8.89
CA LEU A 257 -20.42 13.37 9.22
C LEU A 257 -20.85 11.90 9.11
N PRO A 258 -20.23 11.10 8.22
CA PRO A 258 -20.44 9.66 8.21
C PRO A 258 -19.74 8.99 9.39
N VAL A 259 -20.20 7.79 9.73
CA VAL A 259 -19.64 6.92 10.76
C VAL A 259 -19.38 5.55 10.15
N LEU A 260 -18.19 5.01 10.40
CA LEU A 260 -17.86 3.63 10.07
C LEU A 260 -18.26 2.76 11.25
N ALA A 261 -19.23 1.88 11.05
CA ALA A 261 -19.57 0.84 11.99
C ALA A 261 -18.84 -0.44 11.57
N PHE A 262 -17.97 -0.90 12.45
CA PHE A 262 -17.26 -2.18 12.37
C PHE A 262 -17.84 -3.06 13.48
N ASN A 263 -18.79 -3.93 13.13
CA ASN A 263 -19.61 -4.65 14.11
C ASN A 263 -20.23 -3.69 15.16
N GLU A 264 -19.89 -3.80 16.45
CA GLU A 264 -20.36 -2.91 17.52
C GLU A 264 -19.56 -1.60 17.64
N ARG A 265 -18.35 -1.56 17.06
CA ARG A 265 -17.45 -0.41 17.16
C ARG A 265 -17.87 0.66 16.16
N ARG A 266 -18.07 1.89 16.63
CA ARG A 266 -18.39 3.05 15.79
C ARG A 266 -17.23 4.02 15.77
N ILE A 267 -16.70 4.29 14.58
CA ILE A 267 -15.55 5.16 14.36
C ILE A 267 -16.02 6.35 13.51
N PRO A 268 -16.02 7.58 14.06
CA PRO A 268 -16.42 8.76 13.30
C PRO A 268 -15.38 9.08 12.22
N PHE A 269 -15.82 9.54 11.05
CA PHE A 269 -14.91 10.00 10.02
C PHE A 269 -14.34 11.39 10.34
N VAL A 270 -13.13 11.65 9.85
CA VAL A 270 -12.52 12.98 9.84
C VAL A 270 -12.87 13.69 8.54
N SER A 271 -13.27 14.96 8.62
CA SER A 271 -13.55 15.80 7.45
C SER A 271 -12.27 16.26 6.78
N LEU A 272 -12.16 16.09 5.46
CA LEU A 272 -11.03 16.54 4.64
C LEU A 272 -11.32 17.84 3.86
N GLY A 273 -12.54 18.38 3.94
CA GLY A 273 -12.99 19.54 3.16
C GLY A 273 -13.83 19.13 1.93
N ASP A 274 -14.58 20.07 1.36
CA ASP A 274 -15.37 19.90 0.14
C ASP A 274 -16.32 18.67 0.12
N GLY A 275 -16.88 18.32 1.28
CA GLY A 275 -17.79 17.17 1.41
C GLY A 275 -17.09 15.80 1.34
N SER A 276 -15.77 15.76 1.50
CA SER A 276 -14.99 14.52 1.59
C SER A 276 -14.65 14.16 3.04
N HIS A 277 -14.75 12.87 3.36
CA HIS A 277 -14.53 12.34 4.71
C HIS A 277 -13.68 11.08 4.66
N ARG A 278 -12.70 10.95 5.55
CA ARG A 278 -11.80 9.79 5.65
C ARG A 278 -11.84 9.16 7.04
N VAL A 279 -11.70 7.84 7.09
CA VAL A 279 -11.40 7.09 8.31
C VAL A 279 -10.46 5.95 7.99
N GLU A 280 -9.59 5.63 8.94
CA GLU A 280 -8.63 4.55 8.84
C GLU A 280 -8.70 3.70 10.11
N THR A 281 -8.74 2.38 9.94
CA THR A 281 -8.80 1.43 11.06
C THR A 281 -8.15 0.12 10.65
N VAL A 282 -7.99 -0.82 11.60
CA VAL A 282 -7.35 -2.12 11.36
C VAL A 282 -8.35 -3.22 11.69
N ILE A 283 -8.37 -4.27 10.87
CA ILE A 283 -9.16 -5.48 11.11
C ILE A 283 -8.47 -6.27 12.22
N GLU A 284 -9.09 -6.25 13.40
CA GLU A 284 -8.67 -7.07 14.53
C GLU A 284 -9.23 -8.51 14.39
N ALA A 285 -8.64 -9.47 15.10
CA ALA A 285 -9.13 -10.84 15.08
C ALA A 285 -10.52 -10.92 15.74
N SER A 286 -11.49 -11.46 15.03
CA SER A 286 -12.84 -11.71 15.54
C SER A 286 -13.27 -13.12 15.16
N LYS A 287 -14.10 -13.74 16.01
CA LYS A 287 -14.61 -15.09 15.79
C LYS A 287 -15.71 -15.14 14.72
N ASP A 288 -16.34 -14.01 14.44
CA ASP A 288 -17.46 -13.88 13.51
C ASP A 288 -17.06 -13.11 12.25
N HIS A 289 -17.95 -13.12 11.25
CA HIS A 289 -17.79 -12.27 10.07
C HIS A 289 -17.81 -10.77 10.47
N GLU A 290 -16.85 -10.02 9.96
CA GLU A 290 -16.74 -8.58 10.17
C GLU A 290 -17.65 -7.83 9.20
N ASN A 291 -18.65 -7.12 9.74
CA ASN A 291 -19.55 -6.29 8.94
C ASN A 291 -19.07 -4.84 8.91
N ILE A 292 -18.58 -4.43 7.74
CA ILE A 292 -18.18 -3.05 7.45
C ILE A 292 -19.40 -2.30 6.98
N ARG A 293 -19.92 -1.38 7.79
CA ARG A 293 -21.07 -0.53 7.46
C ARG A 293 -20.69 0.94 7.49
N VAL A 294 -21.05 1.68 6.46
CA VAL A 294 -20.90 3.13 6.43
C VAL A 294 -22.28 3.75 6.56
N VAL A 295 -22.49 4.51 7.63
CA VAL A 295 -23.80 5.09 7.98
C VAL A 295 -23.65 6.61 8.07
N ARG A 296 -24.63 7.35 7.55
CA ARG A 296 -24.70 8.81 7.66
C ARG A 296 -26.11 9.22 8.06
N ASN A 297 -26.23 9.96 9.16
CA ASN A 297 -27.52 10.45 9.69
C ASN A 297 -28.59 9.34 9.83
N GLY A 298 -28.18 8.12 10.20
CA GLY A 298 -29.06 6.95 10.30
C GLY A 298 -29.30 6.18 9.00
N ASN A 299 -28.91 6.73 7.84
CA ASN A 299 -29.04 6.06 6.54
C ASN A 299 -27.79 5.23 6.24
N LEU A 300 -27.99 3.96 5.88
CA LEU A 300 -26.92 3.08 5.40
C LEU A 300 -26.48 3.53 4.00
N LEU A 301 -25.20 3.90 3.85
CA LEU A 301 -24.60 4.26 2.57
C LEU A 301 -23.99 3.05 1.86
N ALA A 302 -23.39 2.12 2.61
CA ALA A 302 -22.79 0.90 2.08
C ALA A 302 -22.60 -0.15 3.17
N GLN A 303 -22.63 -1.44 2.80
CA GLN A 303 -22.36 -2.57 3.68
C GLN A 303 -21.61 -3.69 2.97
N TRP A 304 -20.59 -4.22 3.64
CA TRP A 304 -19.80 -5.38 3.20
C TRP A 304 -19.55 -6.34 4.35
N THR A 305 -19.40 -7.63 4.04
CA THR A 305 -19.03 -8.67 5.01
C THR A 305 -17.68 -9.27 4.65
N VAL A 306 -16.76 -9.28 5.61
CA VAL A 306 -15.38 -9.77 5.48
C VAL A 306 -15.14 -10.91 6.47
N THR A 307 -14.36 -11.91 6.08
CA THR A 307 -13.92 -12.97 7.01
C THR A 307 -12.45 -12.77 7.35
N ALA A 308 -12.15 -12.45 8.60
CA ALA A 308 -10.79 -12.24 9.07
C ALA A 308 -10.13 -13.59 9.43
N VAL A 309 -9.01 -13.94 8.78
CA VAL A 309 -8.27 -15.17 9.09
C VAL A 309 -6.96 -14.83 9.82
N PRO A 310 -6.71 -15.41 11.00
CA PRO A 310 -5.46 -15.21 11.72
C PRO A 310 -4.32 -15.95 11.03
N ASP A 311 -3.16 -15.31 11.05
CA ASP A 311 -1.87 -15.87 10.64
C ASP A 311 -1.46 -17.02 11.56
N ARG A 312 -1.07 -18.16 11.00
CA ARG A 312 -0.74 -19.37 11.77
C ARG A 312 0.76 -19.51 11.90
N VAL A 313 1.20 -20.00 13.06
CA VAL A 313 2.61 -20.36 13.25
C VAL A 313 3.01 -21.44 12.24
N PRO A 314 4.22 -21.37 11.66
CA PRO A 314 4.67 -22.36 10.68
C PRO A 314 4.72 -23.75 11.32
N GLN A 315 4.33 -24.77 10.58
CA GLN A 315 4.38 -26.16 11.02
C GLN A 315 5.62 -26.82 10.44
N VAL A 316 6.41 -27.48 11.28
CA VAL A 316 7.62 -28.17 10.88
C VAL A 316 7.73 -29.51 11.58
N ASP A 317 7.91 -30.56 10.79
CA ASP A 317 7.98 -31.94 11.26
C ASP A 317 9.10 -32.72 10.58
N PHE A 318 9.64 -33.70 11.28
CA PHE A 318 10.51 -34.71 10.69
C PHE A 318 9.68 -35.67 9.83
N THR A 319 10.07 -35.87 8.57
CA THR A 319 9.43 -36.90 7.72
C THR A 319 9.99 -38.30 7.98
N ARG A 320 11.18 -38.36 8.60
CA ARG A 320 11.84 -39.57 9.07
C ARG A 320 12.80 -39.21 10.21
N PRO A 321 13.14 -40.18 11.07
CA PRO A 321 14.17 -39.98 12.09
C PRO A 321 15.49 -39.45 11.48
N PRO A 322 16.15 -38.46 12.11
CA PRO A 322 17.51 -38.08 11.76
C PRO A 322 18.46 -39.27 11.84
N ASP A 323 19.30 -39.41 10.83
CA ASP A 323 20.22 -40.53 10.74
C ASP A 323 21.50 -40.17 9.99
N GLU A 324 22.46 -41.09 10.01
CA GLU A 324 23.72 -40.95 9.29
C GLU A 324 23.54 -41.26 7.79
N ALA A 325 24.09 -40.40 6.93
CA ALA A 325 24.10 -40.59 5.49
C ALA A 325 25.48 -40.25 4.89
N GLY A 326 25.85 -40.95 3.82
CA GLY A 326 27.09 -40.69 3.07
C GLY A 326 28.36 -40.87 3.91
N ARG A 327 29.30 -39.91 3.80
CA ARG A 327 30.56 -39.88 4.58
C ARG A 327 30.35 -39.20 5.94
N PHE A 328 29.62 -39.84 6.86
CA PHE A 328 29.41 -39.36 8.24
C PHE A 328 28.63 -38.03 8.35
N GLN A 329 27.70 -37.76 7.43
CA GLN A 329 26.85 -36.56 7.48
C GLN A 329 25.54 -36.85 8.22
N LEU A 330 25.03 -35.85 8.93
CA LEU A 330 23.71 -35.89 9.54
C LEU A 330 22.66 -35.57 8.48
N ARG A 331 21.74 -36.49 8.24
CA ARG A 331 20.57 -36.27 7.39
C ARG A 331 19.39 -35.79 8.22
N LEU A 332 18.85 -34.64 7.85
CA LEU A 332 17.64 -34.06 8.41
C LEU A 332 16.59 -34.00 7.32
N ALA A 333 15.59 -34.87 7.37
CA ALA A 333 14.50 -34.90 6.41
C ALA A 333 13.23 -34.36 7.05
N PHE A 334 12.61 -33.39 6.39
CA PHE A 334 11.61 -32.54 7.00
C PHE A 334 10.52 -32.14 6.03
N ASN A 335 9.36 -31.81 6.60
CA ASN A 335 8.25 -31.17 5.94
C ASN A 335 7.91 -29.89 6.69
N VAL A 336 7.80 -28.78 5.97
CA VAL A 336 7.50 -27.47 6.54
C VAL A 336 6.37 -26.83 5.75
N ALA A 337 5.35 -26.32 6.43
CA ALA A 337 4.21 -25.64 5.82
C ALA A 337 3.90 -24.31 6.52
N ASP A 338 3.60 -23.29 5.72
CA ASP A 338 3.22 -21.95 6.16
C ASP A 338 2.24 -21.31 5.17
N ASP A 339 1.30 -20.51 5.66
CA ASP A 339 0.26 -19.86 4.85
C ASP A 339 0.77 -18.66 4.04
N TYR A 340 1.78 -17.92 4.53
CA TYR A 340 2.33 -16.74 3.87
C TYR A 340 3.80 -16.85 3.45
N GLY A 341 4.43 -17.99 3.71
CA GLY A 341 5.76 -18.38 3.27
C GLY A 341 6.85 -18.16 4.32
N LEU A 342 7.85 -19.03 4.26
CA LEU A 342 8.94 -19.12 5.22
C LEU A 342 10.06 -18.10 4.96
N THR A 343 10.63 -17.53 6.01
CA THR A 343 11.82 -16.66 5.93
C THR A 343 13.09 -17.33 6.43
N ALA A 344 12.98 -18.27 7.37
CA ALA A 344 14.10 -19.05 7.86
C ALA A 344 13.67 -20.49 8.16
N LEU A 345 14.61 -21.40 7.99
CA LEU A 345 14.48 -22.81 8.33
C LEU A 345 15.81 -23.28 8.90
N GLY A 346 15.75 -24.06 9.95
CA GLY A 346 16.95 -24.54 10.60
C GLY A 346 16.71 -25.73 11.53
N ALA A 347 17.79 -26.14 12.19
CA ALA A 347 17.76 -27.11 13.26
C ALA A 347 18.49 -26.57 14.50
N LEU A 348 17.86 -26.71 15.65
CA LEU A 348 18.47 -26.49 16.95
C LEU A 348 18.95 -27.85 17.47
N ILE A 349 20.25 -27.96 17.68
CA ILE A 349 20.88 -29.12 18.30
C ILE A 349 21.23 -28.74 19.73
N GLU A 350 20.68 -29.47 20.68
CA GLU A 350 20.77 -29.17 22.10
C GLU A 350 21.44 -30.32 22.85
N ARG A 351 22.21 -29.94 23.87
CA ARG A 351 22.74 -30.86 24.87
C ARG A 351 22.62 -30.19 26.24
N ALA A 352 22.42 -30.99 27.28
CA ALA A 352 22.30 -30.48 28.65
C ALA A 352 23.52 -29.64 29.03
N HIS A 353 23.27 -28.48 29.67
CA HIS A 353 24.28 -27.55 30.17
C HIS A 353 25.20 -26.91 29.11
N GLU A 354 24.81 -26.95 27.83
CA GLU A 354 25.56 -26.38 26.72
C GLU A 354 24.69 -25.40 25.92
N THR A 355 25.30 -24.42 25.24
CA THR A 355 24.58 -23.50 24.35
C THR A 355 24.09 -24.24 23.11
N PRO A 356 22.79 -24.14 22.72
CA PRO A 356 22.27 -24.79 21.53
C PRO A 356 23.05 -24.41 20.26
N LEU A 357 23.35 -25.39 19.42
CA LEU A 357 23.92 -25.18 18.09
C LEU A 357 22.77 -24.95 17.10
N GLU A 358 22.72 -23.76 16.52
CA GLU A 358 21.75 -23.41 15.48
C GLU A 358 22.36 -23.68 14.09
N LEU A 359 21.69 -24.53 13.31
CA LEU A 359 22.05 -24.84 11.93
C LEU A 359 21.05 -24.20 10.98
N THR A 360 21.53 -23.41 10.05
CA THR A 360 20.71 -22.87 8.96
C THR A 360 20.54 -23.93 7.87
N LEU A 361 19.31 -24.23 7.50
CA LEU A 361 18.99 -25.12 6.39
C LEU A 361 18.64 -24.29 5.15
N PRO A 362 19.20 -24.61 3.98
CA PRO A 362 18.99 -23.80 2.78
C PRO A 362 17.54 -23.87 2.30
N LEU A 363 16.97 -22.71 1.97
CA LEU A 363 15.70 -22.60 1.27
C LEU A 363 15.99 -22.41 -0.23
N SER A 364 15.48 -23.31 -1.07
CA SER A 364 15.71 -23.27 -2.52
C SER A 364 14.93 -22.15 -3.22
N GLU A 365 13.83 -21.70 -2.61
CA GLU A 365 12.94 -20.67 -3.17
C GLU A 365 12.84 -19.48 -2.21
N VAL A 366 12.41 -18.32 -2.74
CA VAL A 366 12.15 -17.13 -1.93
C VAL A 366 10.75 -17.24 -1.32
N ARG A 367 10.68 -17.43 -0.01
CA ARG A 367 9.43 -17.60 0.76
C ARG A 367 8.54 -18.75 0.28
N PRO A 368 9.05 -19.99 0.28
CA PRO A 368 8.23 -21.15 -0.04
C PRO A 368 7.16 -21.33 1.03
N ARG A 369 5.96 -21.75 0.61
CA ARG A 369 4.85 -22.10 1.52
C ARG A 369 4.89 -23.56 1.97
N LEU A 370 5.52 -24.42 1.17
CA LEU A 370 5.68 -25.83 1.45
C LEU A 370 7.10 -26.24 1.06
N VAL A 371 7.79 -26.92 1.97
CA VAL A 371 9.12 -27.48 1.72
C VAL A 371 9.13 -28.92 2.20
N HIS A 372 9.35 -29.86 1.29
CA HIS A 372 9.46 -31.28 1.59
C HIS A 372 10.76 -31.82 0.99
N THR A 373 11.81 -31.90 1.80
CA THR A 373 13.14 -32.32 1.34
C THR A 373 14.00 -32.82 2.50
N SER A 374 15.26 -33.15 2.22
CA SER A 374 16.26 -33.44 3.23
C SER A 374 17.52 -32.61 3.05
N ALA A 375 18.12 -32.19 4.16
CA ALA A 375 19.43 -31.55 4.20
C ALA A 375 20.49 -32.51 4.77
N LEU A 376 21.70 -32.41 4.24
CA LEU A 376 22.88 -33.09 4.75
C LEU A 376 23.79 -32.07 5.43
N GLN A 377 24.18 -32.35 6.67
CA GLN A 377 25.03 -31.47 7.47
C GLN A 377 26.26 -32.24 7.96
N ASP A 378 27.45 -31.73 7.64
CA ASP A 378 28.69 -32.28 8.19
C ASP A 378 28.99 -31.64 9.55
N LEU A 379 28.83 -32.45 10.60
CA LEU A 379 29.11 -32.06 11.98
C LEU A 379 30.28 -32.85 12.57
N THR A 380 31.07 -33.53 11.74
CA THR A 380 32.14 -34.42 12.20
C THR A 380 33.24 -33.69 12.96
N ALA A 381 33.51 -32.43 12.59
CA ALA A 381 34.45 -31.56 13.29
C ALA A 381 33.88 -30.97 14.59
N HIS A 382 32.55 -31.03 14.80
CA HIS A 382 31.93 -30.45 16.00
C HIS A 382 32.34 -31.23 17.26
N PRO A 383 32.54 -30.57 18.43
CA PRO A 383 32.88 -31.26 19.67
C PRO A 383 31.87 -32.32 20.13
N TRP A 384 30.63 -32.23 19.65
CA TRP A 384 29.54 -33.16 20.00
C TRP A 384 29.46 -34.38 19.08
N ALA A 385 30.32 -34.49 18.07
CA ALA A 385 30.34 -35.64 17.16
C ALA A 385 30.42 -36.96 17.94
N GLY A 386 29.51 -37.90 17.65
CA GLY A 386 29.44 -39.20 18.34
C GLY A 386 28.78 -39.20 19.72
N LEU A 387 28.19 -38.08 20.15
CA LEU A 387 27.40 -37.96 21.37
C LEU A 387 25.90 -37.96 21.06
N LEU A 388 25.08 -38.27 22.06
CA LEU A 388 23.63 -38.13 22.00
C LEU A 388 23.27 -36.64 22.17
N VAL A 389 22.46 -36.13 21.25
CA VAL A 389 21.95 -34.76 21.25
C VAL A 389 20.45 -34.78 20.99
N THR A 390 19.77 -33.72 21.40
CA THR A 390 18.36 -33.49 21.06
C THR A 390 18.31 -32.53 19.87
N VAL A 391 17.62 -32.93 18.79
CA VAL A 391 17.46 -32.10 17.59
C VAL A 391 16.01 -31.66 17.50
N ARG A 392 15.80 -30.37 17.27
CA ARG A 392 14.51 -29.76 16.97
C ARG A 392 14.63 -28.97 15.68
N LEU A 393 13.71 -29.15 14.75
CA LEU A 393 13.64 -28.27 13.60
C LEU A 393 12.92 -26.99 14.01
N PHE A 394 13.30 -25.87 13.39
CA PHE A 394 12.59 -24.62 13.54
C PHE A 394 12.33 -23.98 12.19
N ALA A 395 11.18 -23.33 12.08
CA ALA A 395 10.80 -22.56 10.91
C ALA A 395 10.31 -21.19 11.35
N ARG A 396 10.67 -20.14 10.62
CA ARG A 396 10.21 -18.76 10.88
C ARG A 396 9.46 -18.22 9.66
N ASP A 397 8.33 -17.59 9.90
CA ASP A 397 7.49 -16.98 8.85
C ASP A 397 7.91 -15.53 8.55
N ALA A 398 7.13 -14.83 7.73
CA ALA A 398 7.37 -13.42 7.40
C ALA A 398 6.90 -12.41 8.47
N ARG A 399 6.14 -12.86 9.47
CA ARG A 399 5.68 -12.06 10.61
C ARG A 399 6.61 -12.17 11.84
N GLY A 400 7.57 -13.09 11.79
CA GLY A 400 8.51 -13.40 12.87
C GLY A 400 8.04 -14.51 13.81
N GLN A 401 6.92 -15.18 13.53
CA GLN A 401 6.48 -16.33 14.30
C GLN A 401 7.41 -17.51 14.04
N THR A 402 7.72 -18.28 15.09
CA THR A 402 8.60 -19.44 15.00
C THR A 402 7.85 -20.69 15.41
N GLY A 403 7.84 -21.69 14.54
CA GLY A 403 7.35 -23.03 14.81
C GLY A 403 8.50 -23.97 15.11
N LEU A 404 8.28 -24.93 16.01
CA LEU A 404 9.27 -25.94 16.41
C LEU A 404 8.69 -27.33 16.22
N SER A 405 9.53 -28.27 15.80
CA SER A 405 9.14 -29.69 15.75
C SER A 405 9.17 -30.31 17.14
N GLU A 406 8.59 -31.51 17.22
CA GLU A 406 8.85 -32.43 18.32
C GLU A 406 10.37 -32.72 18.43
N PRO A 407 10.91 -32.81 19.65
CA PRO A 407 12.32 -33.08 19.87
C PRO A 407 12.65 -34.54 19.57
N MET A 408 13.80 -34.76 18.93
CA MET A 408 14.26 -36.10 18.60
C MET A 408 15.69 -36.31 19.07
N THR A 409 15.91 -37.37 19.87
CA THR A 409 17.25 -37.73 20.33
C THR A 409 17.96 -38.57 19.27
N VAL A 410 19.13 -38.11 18.83
CA VAL A 410 19.96 -38.80 17.84
C VAL A 410 21.42 -38.79 18.29
N ARG A 411 22.16 -39.82 17.91
CA ARG A 411 23.62 -39.80 18.04
C ARG A 411 24.20 -39.08 16.83
N LEU A 412 24.95 -37.99 17.05
CA LEU A 412 25.61 -37.30 15.96
C LEU A 412 26.60 -38.24 15.25
N PRO A 413 26.62 -38.24 13.91
CA PRO A 413 27.67 -38.90 13.15
C PRO A 413 29.06 -38.43 13.61
N LYS A 414 30.03 -39.34 13.56
CA LYS A 414 31.42 -39.03 13.88
C LYS A 414 32.35 -39.57 12.80
N ARG A 415 33.41 -38.82 12.51
CA ARG A 415 34.49 -39.31 11.69
C ARG A 415 35.17 -40.48 12.39
N VAL A 416 35.49 -41.53 11.63
CA VAL A 416 36.28 -42.66 12.10
C VAL A 416 37.72 -42.43 11.68
N PHE A 417 38.65 -42.41 12.64
CA PHE A 417 40.09 -42.33 12.39
C PHE A 417 40.67 -43.74 12.25
N THR A 418 41.65 -43.92 11.37
CA THR A 418 42.37 -45.19 11.17
C THR A 418 43.63 -45.24 12.02
N HIS A 419 44.33 -44.10 12.17
CA HIS A 419 45.59 -44.02 12.88
C HIS A 419 45.41 -44.13 14.41
N GLN A 420 46.25 -44.93 15.07
CA GLN A 420 46.14 -45.18 16.51
C GLN A 420 46.33 -43.89 17.34
N VAL A 421 47.33 -43.07 17.03
CA VAL A 421 47.54 -41.78 17.72
C VAL A 421 46.39 -40.81 17.47
N ALA A 422 45.85 -40.72 16.25
CA ALA A 422 44.74 -39.83 15.96
C ALA A 422 43.47 -40.25 16.72
N ARG A 423 43.22 -41.56 16.83
CA ARG A 423 42.15 -42.11 17.69
C ARG A 423 42.33 -41.71 19.15
N SER A 424 43.54 -41.87 19.70
CA SER A 424 43.83 -41.49 21.09
C SER A 424 43.59 -40.00 21.33
N ILE A 425 44.05 -39.14 20.42
CA ILE A 425 43.84 -37.68 20.51
C ILE A 425 42.35 -37.33 20.51
N VAL A 426 41.55 -37.97 19.65
CA VAL A 426 40.11 -37.72 19.52
C VAL A 426 39.33 -38.26 20.72
N GLU A 427 39.76 -39.38 21.30
CA GLU A 427 39.23 -39.90 22.57
C GLU A 427 39.48 -38.91 23.72
N GLU A 428 40.70 -38.39 23.87
CA GLU A 428 41.00 -37.38 24.91
C GLU A 428 40.20 -36.09 24.70
N ARG A 429 40.09 -35.62 23.44
CA ARG A 429 39.22 -34.48 23.07
C ARG A 429 37.77 -34.72 23.48
N ARG A 430 37.26 -35.94 23.34
CA ARG A 430 35.89 -36.30 23.77
C ARG A 430 35.77 -36.33 25.29
N ARG A 431 36.76 -36.91 25.99
CA ARG A 431 36.80 -36.95 27.47
C ARG A 431 36.79 -35.55 28.08
N MET A 432 37.44 -34.56 27.45
CA MET A 432 37.36 -33.14 27.85
C MET A 432 35.92 -32.64 27.99
N LEU A 433 34.99 -33.23 27.26
CA LEU A 433 33.61 -32.80 27.20
C LEU A 433 32.65 -33.70 28.01
N THR A 434 33.00 -34.96 28.22
CA THR A 434 32.13 -35.92 28.93
C THR A 434 32.55 -36.13 30.37
N GLU A 435 33.84 -35.98 30.69
CA GLU A 435 34.44 -36.35 31.97
C GLU A 435 35.40 -35.24 32.47
N PRO A 436 34.89 -34.03 32.79
CA PRO A 436 35.75 -32.94 33.26
C PRO A 436 36.44 -33.25 34.61
N ALA A 437 35.98 -34.26 35.36
CA ALA A 437 36.66 -34.66 36.60
C ALA A 437 38.04 -35.32 36.37
N THR A 438 38.35 -35.79 35.16
CA THR A 438 39.59 -36.54 34.86
C THR A 438 40.63 -35.72 34.09
N PHE A 439 40.63 -34.39 34.24
CA PHE A 439 41.55 -33.52 33.48
C PHE A 439 43.02 -33.86 33.71
N ASN A 440 43.43 -34.22 34.93
CA ASN A 440 44.83 -34.54 35.21
C ASN A 440 45.29 -35.81 34.46
N ASP A 441 44.46 -36.86 34.44
CA ASP A 441 44.76 -38.10 33.72
C ASP A 441 44.85 -37.87 32.22
N MET A 442 43.97 -37.02 31.69
CA MET A 442 43.99 -36.63 30.28
C MET A 442 45.24 -35.81 29.92
N LEU A 443 45.66 -34.86 30.77
CA LEU A 443 46.91 -34.11 30.55
C LEU A 443 48.11 -35.06 30.53
N GLN A 444 48.14 -36.06 31.42
CA GLN A 444 49.16 -37.09 31.42
C GLN A 444 49.14 -37.91 30.12
N ARG A 445 47.96 -38.31 29.62
CA ARG A 445 47.85 -39.03 28.34
C ARG A 445 48.33 -38.20 27.15
N LEU A 446 48.04 -36.90 27.13
CA LEU A 446 48.58 -36.00 26.09
C LEU A 446 50.12 -35.91 26.18
N ASP A 447 50.69 -35.91 27.39
CA ASP A 447 52.14 -35.97 27.61
C ASP A 447 52.74 -37.30 27.12
N GLU A 448 52.09 -38.43 27.41
CA GLU A 448 52.52 -39.75 26.96
C GLU A 448 52.53 -39.86 25.43
N ILE A 449 51.50 -39.32 24.77
CA ILE A 449 51.46 -39.27 23.30
C ILE A 449 52.59 -38.38 22.76
N ALA A 450 52.80 -37.19 23.35
CA ALA A 450 53.84 -36.27 22.90
C ALA A 450 55.27 -36.77 23.18
N ALA A 451 55.46 -37.66 24.16
CA ALA A 451 56.74 -38.27 24.48
C ALA A 451 57.17 -39.39 23.50
N ALA A 452 56.28 -39.81 22.60
CA ALA A 452 56.51 -40.87 21.62
C ALA A 452 56.57 -40.34 20.17
N PRO A 453 57.61 -39.60 19.78
CA PRO A 453 57.68 -38.94 18.46
C PRO A 453 57.64 -39.90 17.27
N ALA A 454 58.14 -41.12 17.43
CA ALA A 454 58.06 -42.15 16.42
C ALA A 454 56.60 -42.54 16.06
N ALA A 455 55.64 -42.33 16.95
CA ALA A 455 54.25 -42.69 16.72
C ALA A 455 53.50 -41.69 15.82
N TYR A 456 54.09 -40.54 15.51
CA TYR A 456 53.53 -39.53 14.60
C TYR A 456 54.62 -38.98 13.65
N ASP A 457 55.54 -39.85 13.23
CA ASP A 457 56.58 -39.56 12.24
C ASP A 457 57.51 -38.40 12.59
N HIS A 458 57.71 -38.16 13.89
CA HIS A 458 58.51 -37.04 14.39
C HIS A 458 58.03 -35.66 13.91
N ASP A 459 56.74 -35.53 13.55
CA ASP A 459 56.17 -34.26 13.11
C ASP A 459 56.19 -33.23 14.26
N ARG A 460 57.02 -32.20 14.10
CA ARG A 460 57.22 -31.14 15.09
C ARG A 460 55.96 -30.31 15.33
N VAL A 461 55.09 -30.17 14.33
CA VAL A 461 53.82 -29.44 14.43
C VAL A 461 52.83 -30.24 15.27
N VAL A 462 52.79 -31.57 15.11
CA VAL A 462 51.99 -32.46 15.95
C VAL A 462 52.45 -32.39 17.41
N PHE A 463 53.76 -32.49 17.64
CA PHE A 463 54.34 -32.34 18.98
C PHE A 463 53.97 -30.99 19.62
N LEU A 464 54.19 -29.88 18.91
CA LEU A 464 53.89 -28.55 19.42
C LEU A 464 52.39 -28.39 19.69
N GLY A 465 51.53 -28.89 18.79
CA GLY A 465 50.08 -28.86 18.94
C GLY A 465 49.60 -29.59 20.20
N LEU A 466 50.15 -30.76 20.49
CA LEU A 466 49.85 -31.50 21.74
C LEU A 466 50.30 -30.73 22.98
N ARG A 467 51.52 -30.16 22.96
CA ARG A 467 52.07 -29.38 24.08
C ARG A 467 51.27 -28.10 24.34
N VAL A 468 50.85 -27.40 23.29
CA VAL A 468 50.01 -26.20 23.40
C VAL A 468 48.61 -26.57 23.89
N ALA A 469 47.98 -27.60 23.33
CA ALA A 469 46.65 -28.06 23.76
C ALA A 469 46.63 -28.43 25.25
N ARG A 470 47.68 -29.13 25.70
CA ARG A 470 47.91 -29.44 27.10
C ARG A 470 48.12 -28.19 27.94
N TYR A 471 48.99 -27.27 27.49
CA TYR A 471 49.30 -26.03 28.22
C TYR A 471 48.04 -25.19 28.46
N LEU A 472 47.22 -25.02 27.43
CA LEU A 472 45.95 -24.29 27.52
C LEU A 472 45.06 -24.82 28.65
N VAL A 473 44.88 -26.14 28.72
CA VAL A 473 44.01 -26.79 29.72
C VAL A 473 44.65 -26.82 31.12
N SER A 474 45.98 -26.81 31.20
CA SER A 474 46.68 -26.76 32.49
C SER A 474 46.66 -25.36 33.11
N GLU A 475 46.72 -24.31 32.29
CA GLU A 475 46.78 -22.92 32.74
C GLU A 475 45.38 -22.35 33.01
N ASP A 476 44.44 -22.57 32.10
CA ASP A 476 43.09 -22.04 32.18
C ASP A 476 42.06 -23.14 31.87
N ARG A 477 41.13 -23.33 32.81
CA ARG A 477 40.03 -24.31 32.68
C ARG A 477 38.70 -23.66 32.33
N SER A 478 38.74 -22.43 31.81
CA SER A 478 37.57 -21.76 31.25
C SER A 478 37.03 -22.51 30.03
N ASP A 479 35.73 -22.35 29.75
CA ASP A 479 35.10 -22.91 28.55
C ASP A 479 35.80 -22.46 27.26
N ALA A 480 36.34 -21.24 27.25
CA ALA A 480 37.09 -20.70 26.11
C ALA A 480 38.40 -21.50 25.86
N ALA A 481 39.20 -21.72 26.91
CA ALA A 481 40.44 -22.48 26.82
C ALA A 481 40.18 -23.95 26.45
N LEU A 482 39.16 -24.57 27.05
CA LEU A 482 38.72 -25.93 26.71
C LEU A 482 38.25 -26.02 25.25
N THR A 483 37.57 -25.01 24.73
CA THR A 483 37.15 -24.95 23.32
C THR A 483 38.34 -24.83 22.38
N ALA A 484 39.30 -23.95 22.70
CA ALA A 484 40.53 -23.78 21.94
C ALA A 484 41.35 -25.09 21.90
N SER A 485 41.54 -25.74 23.05
CA SER A 485 42.26 -27.02 23.13
C SER A 485 41.57 -28.13 22.33
N ARG A 486 40.25 -28.29 22.47
CA ARG A 486 39.48 -29.27 21.69
C ARG A 486 39.56 -29.03 20.17
N THR A 487 39.64 -27.77 19.76
CA THR A 487 39.79 -27.38 18.35
C THR A 487 41.17 -27.73 17.83
N LEU A 488 42.22 -27.42 18.61
CA LEU A 488 43.60 -27.76 18.28
C LEU A 488 43.82 -29.27 18.20
N LEU A 489 43.34 -30.04 19.18
CA LEU A 489 43.46 -31.51 19.17
C LEU A 489 42.77 -32.14 17.95
N TRP A 490 41.66 -31.57 17.48
CA TRP A 490 41.03 -32.01 16.23
C TRP A 490 41.94 -31.81 15.01
N GLN A 491 42.53 -30.62 14.88
CA GLN A 491 43.46 -30.31 13.78
C GLN A 491 44.71 -31.20 13.83
N VAL A 492 45.25 -31.44 15.04
CA VAL A 492 46.39 -32.34 15.23
C VAL A 492 46.02 -33.77 14.83
N ALA A 493 44.84 -34.26 15.22
CA ALA A 493 44.38 -35.59 14.84
C ALA A 493 44.21 -35.74 13.32
N LEU A 494 43.67 -34.72 12.63
CA LEU A 494 43.57 -34.70 11.17
C LEU A 494 44.96 -34.75 10.52
N ARG A 495 45.91 -33.95 11.02
CA ARG A 495 47.28 -33.92 10.50
C ARG A 495 47.98 -35.27 10.65
N VAL A 496 47.81 -35.95 11.79
CA VAL A 496 48.37 -37.29 12.00
C VAL A 496 47.77 -38.30 11.03
N GLU A 497 46.47 -38.22 10.77
CA GLU A 497 45.78 -39.10 9.80
C GLU A 497 46.29 -38.87 8.36
N GLU A 498 46.48 -37.60 7.98
CA GLU A 498 46.98 -37.21 6.65
C GLU A 498 48.47 -37.53 6.45
N SER A 499 49.29 -37.36 7.50
CA SER A 499 50.72 -37.71 7.49
C SER A 499 50.91 -39.20 7.18
N ASN A 500 50.19 -40.08 7.89
CA ASN A 500 50.28 -41.52 7.67
C ASN A 500 49.88 -41.92 6.25
N THR A 501 48.80 -41.34 5.73
CA THR A 501 48.36 -41.62 4.34
C THR A 501 49.42 -41.19 3.32
N THR A 502 50.02 -40.02 3.52
CA THR A 502 51.09 -39.48 2.66
C THR A 502 52.35 -40.35 2.71
N MET A 503 52.79 -40.75 3.91
CA MET A 503 53.98 -41.58 4.11
C MET A 503 53.81 -42.99 3.53
N VAL A 504 52.66 -43.64 3.78
CA VAL A 504 52.38 -44.97 3.24
C VAL A 504 52.25 -44.92 1.71
N GLY A 505 51.68 -43.84 1.17
CA GLY A 505 51.67 -43.55 -0.27
C GLY A 505 53.07 -43.44 -0.86
N GLN A 506 53.95 -42.63 -0.26
CA GLN A 506 55.36 -42.51 -0.68
C GLN A 506 56.10 -43.84 -0.62
N THR A 507 55.90 -44.63 0.45
CA THR A 507 56.51 -45.95 0.61
C THR A 507 56.06 -46.92 -0.49
N MET A 508 54.78 -46.86 -0.89
CA MET A 508 54.23 -47.63 -2.00
C MET A 508 54.84 -47.19 -3.34
N GLU A 509 54.94 -45.89 -3.60
CA GLU A 509 55.56 -45.34 -4.81
C GLU A 509 57.02 -45.74 -4.92
N GLU A 510 57.80 -45.57 -3.85
CA GLU A 510 59.21 -45.97 -3.78
C GLU A 510 59.39 -47.48 -4.04
N ALA A 511 58.58 -48.32 -3.39
CA ALA A 511 58.61 -49.77 -3.63
C ALA A 511 58.31 -50.11 -5.11
N GLY A 512 57.37 -49.40 -5.72
CA GLY A 512 57.05 -49.54 -7.15
C GLY A 512 58.19 -49.08 -8.06
N GLN A 513 58.86 -47.97 -7.75
CA GLN A 513 60.00 -47.47 -8.52
C GLN A 513 61.20 -48.42 -8.45
N ILE A 514 61.53 -48.93 -7.26
CA ILE A 514 62.62 -49.89 -7.07
C ILE A 514 62.33 -51.19 -7.82
N LEU A 515 61.09 -51.70 -7.75
CA LEU A 515 60.67 -52.87 -8.51
C LEU A 515 60.74 -52.63 -10.03
N GLY A 516 60.27 -51.47 -10.51
CA GLY A 516 60.37 -51.09 -11.92
C GLY A 516 61.81 -51.03 -12.42
N ALA A 517 62.72 -50.45 -11.63
CA ALA A 517 64.15 -50.40 -11.94
C ALA A 517 64.79 -51.80 -11.97
N ALA A 518 64.42 -52.69 -11.03
CA ALA A 518 64.89 -54.07 -10.99
C ALA A 518 64.41 -54.89 -12.20
N LEU A 519 63.16 -54.70 -12.62
CA LEU A 519 62.61 -55.31 -13.84
C LEU A 519 63.30 -54.80 -15.10
N ALA A 520 63.60 -53.50 -15.19
CA ALA A 520 64.28 -52.89 -16.33
C ALA A 520 65.74 -53.36 -16.48
N ARG A 521 66.48 -53.50 -15.35
CA ARG A 521 67.87 -53.97 -15.35
C ARG A 521 68.02 -55.50 -15.39
N LYS A 522 66.90 -56.24 -15.40
CA LYS A 522 66.87 -57.72 -15.38
C LYS A 522 67.59 -58.30 -14.15
N ALA A 523 67.22 -57.82 -12.96
CA ALA A 523 67.67 -58.34 -11.68
C ALA A 523 67.50 -59.87 -11.54
N ASP A 524 68.23 -60.47 -10.59
CA ASP A 524 68.13 -61.87 -10.25
C ASP A 524 66.75 -62.22 -9.67
N ASP A 525 66.35 -63.48 -9.83
CA ASP A 525 64.99 -63.90 -9.49
C ASP A 525 64.73 -63.83 -7.98
N THR A 526 65.77 -64.03 -7.16
CA THR A 526 65.71 -63.85 -5.70
C THR A 526 65.49 -62.40 -5.28
N GLU A 527 66.16 -61.44 -5.93
CA GLU A 527 65.92 -60.00 -5.71
C GLU A 527 64.52 -59.59 -6.17
N LEU A 528 64.07 -60.07 -7.33
CA LEU A 528 62.73 -59.76 -7.87
C LEU A 528 61.61 -60.29 -6.97
N GLU A 529 61.73 -61.51 -6.47
CA GLU A 529 60.72 -62.10 -5.57
C GLU A 529 60.57 -61.27 -4.29
N TRP A 530 61.69 -60.87 -3.67
CA TRP A 530 61.67 -60.02 -2.50
C TRP A 530 61.07 -58.63 -2.79
N LEU A 531 61.40 -58.01 -3.92
CA LEU A 531 60.87 -56.70 -4.31
C LEU A 531 59.38 -56.74 -4.63
N ILE A 532 58.90 -57.81 -5.26
CA ILE A 532 57.47 -58.00 -5.55
C ILE A 532 56.69 -58.18 -4.24
N GLU A 533 57.21 -58.95 -3.29
CA GLU A 533 56.57 -59.12 -1.98
C GLU A 533 56.58 -57.81 -1.18
N ARG A 534 57.69 -57.05 -1.22
CA ARG A 534 57.77 -55.71 -0.62
C ARG A 534 56.73 -54.76 -1.22
N TYR A 535 56.56 -54.77 -2.54
CA TYR A 535 55.56 -53.95 -3.22
C TYR A 535 54.13 -54.38 -2.87
N ARG A 536 53.85 -55.70 -2.83
CA ARG A 536 52.57 -56.26 -2.37
C ARG A 536 52.22 -55.77 -0.97
N HIS A 537 53.17 -55.83 -0.04
CA HIS A 537 52.98 -55.35 1.33
C HIS A 537 52.71 -53.84 1.37
N ALA A 538 53.46 -53.03 0.61
CA ALA A 538 53.28 -51.59 0.57
C ALA A 538 51.90 -51.17 0.00
N VAL A 539 51.46 -51.82 -1.08
CA VAL A 539 50.11 -51.62 -1.65
C VAL A 539 49.03 -52.04 -0.67
N GLY A 540 49.19 -53.19 0.01
CA GLY A 540 48.25 -53.64 1.03
C GLY A 540 48.15 -52.68 2.22
N ALA A 541 49.28 -52.15 2.69
CA ALA A 541 49.32 -51.13 3.72
C ALA A 541 48.62 -49.85 3.29
N TYR A 542 48.82 -49.38 2.05
CA TYR A 542 48.16 -48.19 1.53
C TYR A 542 46.65 -48.36 1.36
N LEU A 543 46.19 -49.48 0.80
CA LEU A 543 44.75 -49.75 0.71
C LEU A 543 44.10 -49.87 2.11
N SER A 544 44.87 -50.25 3.13
CA SER A 544 44.38 -50.28 4.51
C SER A 544 44.17 -48.90 5.13
N THR A 545 44.96 -47.88 4.74
CA THR A 545 44.77 -46.49 5.21
C THR A 545 43.55 -45.85 4.55
N LEU A 546 43.26 -46.23 3.30
CA LEU A 546 42.08 -45.78 2.56
C LEU A 546 40.79 -46.52 2.92
N ARG A 547 40.89 -47.60 3.71
CA ARG A 547 39.77 -48.47 4.03
C ARG A 547 38.67 -47.68 4.78
N PRO A 548 37.40 -47.75 4.33
CA PRO A 548 36.29 -47.20 5.10
C PRO A 548 36.17 -47.94 6.44
N ALA A 549 35.78 -47.21 7.48
CA ALA A 549 35.71 -47.61 8.89
C ALA A 549 35.79 -49.14 9.18
N PRO A 550 36.72 -49.60 10.05
CA PRO A 550 37.08 -51.01 10.19
C PRO A 550 35.98 -51.96 10.68
N LEU A 551 34.84 -51.44 11.14
CA LEU A 551 33.73 -52.18 11.73
C LEU A 551 32.51 -52.34 10.80
N LEU A 552 32.52 -51.73 9.60
CA LEU A 552 31.43 -51.86 8.63
C LEU A 552 31.77 -52.92 7.57
N PRO A 553 30.78 -53.71 7.09
CA PRO A 553 30.97 -54.58 5.94
C PRO A 553 31.37 -53.73 4.73
N LEU A 554 32.39 -54.18 4.01
CA LEU A 554 32.93 -53.43 2.89
C LEU A 554 31.90 -53.39 1.74
N PRO A 555 31.77 -52.26 1.03
CA PRO A 555 31.02 -52.25 -0.21
C PRO A 555 31.56 -53.32 -1.16
N LYS A 556 30.69 -54.09 -1.81
CA LYS A 556 31.10 -55.16 -2.75
C LYS A 556 32.07 -54.68 -3.83
N GLU A 557 31.94 -53.41 -4.22
CA GLU A 557 32.83 -52.77 -5.21
C GLU A 557 34.26 -52.58 -4.67
N TRP A 558 34.40 -52.23 -3.39
CA TRP A 558 35.70 -52.09 -2.72
C TRP A 558 36.40 -53.45 -2.60
N GLU A 559 35.68 -54.49 -2.23
CA GLU A 559 36.22 -55.85 -2.14
C GLU A 559 36.71 -56.36 -3.51
N ARG A 560 35.95 -56.09 -4.58
CA ARG A 560 36.33 -56.43 -5.95
C ARG A 560 37.60 -55.70 -6.39
N GLN A 561 37.64 -54.37 -6.23
CA GLN A 561 38.81 -53.57 -6.59
C GLN A 561 40.07 -54.01 -5.83
N HIS A 562 39.95 -54.30 -4.52
CA HIS A 562 41.07 -54.80 -3.72
C HIS A 562 41.56 -56.17 -4.23
N THR A 563 40.63 -57.09 -4.51
CA THR A 563 40.96 -58.45 -4.98
C THR A 563 41.62 -58.42 -6.35
N ASP A 564 41.09 -57.63 -7.28
CA ASP A 564 41.62 -57.50 -8.65
C ASP A 564 43.06 -56.96 -8.62
N LEU A 565 43.34 -55.98 -7.77
CA LEU A 565 44.65 -55.35 -7.66
C LEU A 565 45.70 -56.31 -7.06
N MET A 566 45.30 -57.10 -6.05
CA MET A 566 46.15 -58.16 -5.50
C MET A 566 46.39 -59.30 -6.50
N ALA A 567 45.38 -59.67 -7.29
CA ALA A 567 45.51 -60.66 -8.35
C ALA A 567 46.50 -60.21 -9.44
N MET A 568 46.48 -58.93 -9.82
CA MET A 568 47.45 -58.33 -10.74
C MET A 568 48.89 -58.44 -10.23
N ILE A 569 49.12 -58.17 -8.94
CA ILE A 569 50.46 -58.35 -8.33
C ILE A 569 50.87 -59.84 -8.31
N GLY A 570 49.91 -60.76 -8.09
CA GLY A 570 50.14 -62.21 -8.22
C GLY A 570 50.57 -62.60 -9.64
N GLN A 571 49.86 -62.14 -10.66
CA GLN A 571 50.22 -62.38 -12.07
C GLN A 571 51.59 -61.79 -12.43
N MET A 572 51.95 -60.64 -11.85
CA MET A 572 53.28 -60.06 -12.01
C MET A 572 54.39 -60.98 -11.48
N GLN A 573 54.16 -61.65 -10.35
CA GLN A 573 55.08 -62.64 -9.77
C GLN A 573 55.27 -63.84 -10.70
N GLU A 574 54.18 -64.40 -11.22
CA GLU A 574 54.23 -65.53 -12.17
C GLU A 574 54.99 -65.16 -13.45
N LEU A 575 54.74 -63.96 -14.00
CA LEU A 575 55.44 -63.46 -15.18
C LEU A 575 56.92 -63.22 -14.91
N ALA A 576 57.27 -62.73 -13.72
CA ALA A 576 58.66 -62.55 -13.31
C ALA A 576 59.40 -63.90 -13.19
N GLN A 577 58.77 -64.90 -12.55
CA GLN A 577 59.32 -66.26 -12.40
C GLN A 577 59.44 -67.00 -13.75
N ALA A 578 58.52 -66.75 -14.68
CA ALA A 578 58.58 -67.29 -16.04
C ALA A 578 59.61 -66.56 -16.95
N GLY A 579 60.34 -65.57 -16.43
CA GLY A 579 61.33 -64.78 -17.18
C GLY A 579 60.73 -63.70 -18.09
N ALA A 580 59.41 -63.50 -18.08
CA ALA A 580 58.69 -62.52 -18.89
C ALA A 580 58.71 -61.10 -18.27
N ARG A 581 59.92 -60.57 -18.01
CA ARG A 581 60.13 -59.32 -17.24
C ARG A 581 59.52 -58.07 -17.88
N GLU A 582 59.48 -57.97 -19.21
CA GLU A 582 58.81 -56.86 -19.89
C GLU A 582 57.29 -56.88 -19.71
N ALA A 583 56.69 -58.08 -19.67
CA ALA A 583 55.26 -58.23 -19.41
C ALA A 583 54.92 -57.88 -17.97
N ALA A 584 55.76 -58.31 -17.01
CA ALA A 584 55.66 -57.90 -15.61
C ALA A 584 55.79 -56.37 -15.44
N GLY A 585 56.72 -55.72 -16.15
CA GLY A 585 56.88 -54.27 -16.15
C GLY A 585 55.65 -53.52 -16.67
N ARG A 586 55.02 -53.98 -17.76
CA ARG A 586 53.77 -53.40 -18.26
C ARG A 586 52.62 -53.53 -17.25
N LEU A 587 52.59 -54.65 -16.53
CA LEU A 587 51.58 -54.92 -15.51
C LEU A 587 51.78 -53.99 -14.29
N LEU A 588 53.03 -53.76 -13.87
CA LEU A 588 53.36 -52.77 -12.83
C LEU A 588 52.88 -51.37 -13.19
N THR A 589 53.14 -50.90 -14.43
CA THR A 589 52.64 -49.60 -14.90
C THR A 589 51.12 -49.53 -14.90
N ARG A 590 50.42 -50.63 -15.24
CA ARG A 590 48.95 -50.72 -15.18
C ARG A 590 48.45 -50.56 -13.74
N VAL A 591 49.07 -51.25 -12.78
CA VAL A 591 48.71 -51.15 -11.36
C VAL A 591 48.94 -49.74 -10.83
N GLN A 592 50.09 -49.13 -11.13
CA GLN A 592 50.39 -47.75 -10.75
C GLN A 592 49.40 -46.74 -11.33
N ALA A 593 49.00 -46.90 -12.60
CA ALA A 593 48.01 -46.03 -13.24
C ALA A 593 46.62 -46.14 -12.58
N LEU A 594 46.20 -47.35 -12.20
CA LEU A 594 44.94 -47.57 -11.47
C LEU A 594 44.98 -46.94 -10.07
N MET A 595 46.12 -47.02 -9.39
CA MET A 595 46.31 -46.42 -8.06
C MET A 595 46.23 -44.89 -8.14
N HIS A 596 46.96 -44.24 -9.04
CA HIS A 596 46.88 -42.79 -9.22
C HIS A 596 45.49 -42.30 -9.63
N ALA A 597 44.74 -43.09 -10.40
CA ALA A 597 43.36 -42.75 -10.76
C ALA A 597 42.41 -42.79 -9.54
N SER A 598 42.74 -43.55 -8.50
CA SER A 598 41.96 -43.65 -7.25
C SER A 598 42.29 -42.57 -6.21
N GLU A 599 43.43 -41.89 -6.37
CA GLU A 599 43.91 -40.81 -5.47
C GLU A 599 43.30 -39.45 -5.79
N LEU A 600 42.91 -39.22 -7.04
CA LEU A 600 42.26 -37.98 -7.42
C LEU A 600 40.86 -37.91 -6.79
N PRO A 601 40.50 -36.80 -6.11
CA PRO A 601 39.15 -36.60 -5.64
C PRO A 601 38.22 -36.64 -6.85
N GLN A 602 37.39 -37.68 -6.93
CA GLN A 602 36.28 -37.72 -7.89
C GLN A 602 35.42 -36.47 -7.63
N PRO A 603 35.14 -35.66 -8.66
CA PRO A 603 34.43 -34.39 -8.52
C PRO A 603 33.02 -34.53 -7.94
#